data_AF-A0A507CFU6-F1
#
_entry.id   AF-A0A507CFU6-F1
#
_cell.length_a   1.000
_cell.length_b   1.000
_cell.length_c   1.000
_cell.angle_alpha   90.00
_cell.angle_beta   90.00
_cell.angle_gamma   90.00
#
_symmetry.space_group_name_H-M   'P 1'
#
loop_
_entity.id
_entity.type
_entity.pdbx_description
1 polymer ?
#
loop_
_entity_poly.entity_id
_entity_poly.type
_entity_poly.pdbx_seq_one_letter_code
_entity_poly.pdbx_strand_id
1 'polypeptide(L)'
;MTLAEVVETVTRSRQAQREYAMTPFTKRRAILTKLLHWIMENQEVVCRFTARDSGKTIVDASFGELLTTCEKICWSIANGEKVLAPEYRGGRGLVAAHKSARVEYVPVGAMAVHCVLELSVP
;
A
#
# COMPACT_ATOMS: atom_id res chain seq x y z
N MET A 1 0.39 -7.72 22.65
CA MET A 1 0.82 -6.32 22.75
C MET A 1 0.20 -5.67 23.97
N THR A 2 0.99 -5.06 24.83
CA THR A 2 0.52 -4.24 25.96
C THR A 2 0.21 -2.81 25.50
N LEU A 3 -0.49 -2.03 26.32
CA LEU A 3 -0.77 -0.61 26.01
C LEU A 3 0.52 0.18 25.77
N ALA A 4 1.54 -0.04 26.59
CA ALA A 4 2.84 0.61 26.45
C ALA A 4 3.50 0.30 25.11
N GLU A 5 3.49 -0.97 24.69
CA GLU A 5 4.03 -1.40 23.39
C GLU A 5 3.29 -0.80 22.20
N VAL A 6 1.96 -0.62 22.31
CA VAL A 6 1.16 0.05 21.27
C VAL A 6 1.59 1.51 21.14
N VAL A 7 1.67 2.24 22.26
CA VAL A 7 2.07 3.66 22.27
C VAL A 7 3.47 3.83 21.71
N GLU A 8 4.40 2.95 22.08
CA GLU A 8 5.77 2.96 21.56
C GLU A 8 5.80 2.71 20.04
N THR A 9 5.07 1.69 19.57
CA THR A 9 5.02 1.33 18.14
C THR A 9 4.45 2.46 17.29
N VAL A 10 3.39 3.11 17.76
CA VAL A 10 2.79 4.27 17.09
C VAL A 10 3.76 5.44 17.06
N THR A 11 4.47 5.69 18.16
CA THR A 11 5.47 6.77 18.25
C THR A 11 6.62 6.55 17.26
N ARG A 12 7.17 5.34 17.23
CA ARG A 12 8.22 4.95 16.26
C ARG A 12 7.74 5.06 14.82
N SER A 13 6.51 4.63 14.53
CA SER A 13 5.91 4.74 13.20
C SER A 13 5.78 6.19 12.74
N ARG A 14 5.37 7.11 13.64
CA ARG A 14 5.28 8.55 13.33
C ARG A 14 6.64 9.18 13.07
N GLN A 15 7.68 8.78 13.81
CA GLN A 15 9.04 9.25 13.58
C GLN A 15 9.57 8.78 12.22
N ALA A 16 9.47 7.47 11.95
CA ALA A 16 9.88 6.90 10.67
C ALA A 16 9.13 7.52 9.49
N GLN A 17 7.83 7.83 9.64
CA GLN A 17 7.04 8.43 8.57
C GLN A 17 7.60 9.78 8.11
N ARG A 18 8.16 10.61 9.01
CA ARG A 18 8.75 11.91 8.64
C ARG A 18 9.93 11.74 7.69
N GLU A 19 10.77 10.75 7.95
CA GLU A 19 11.89 10.41 7.07
C GLU A 19 11.40 9.80 5.76
N TYR A 20 10.44 8.88 5.83
CA TYR A 20 9.89 8.18 4.66
C TYR A 20 9.11 9.11 3.73
N ALA A 21 8.48 10.16 4.25
CA ALA A 21 7.76 11.16 3.46
C ALA A 21 8.68 11.83 2.43
N MET A 22 9.95 12.03 2.77
CA MET A 22 10.94 12.70 1.92
C MET A 22 11.68 11.74 0.99
N THR A 23 11.37 10.44 1.02
CA THR A 23 12.08 9.46 0.19
C THR A 23 11.65 9.53 -1.27
N PRO A 24 12.59 9.35 -2.22
CA PRO A 24 12.27 9.27 -3.64
C PRO A 24 11.47 7.99 -3.95
N PHE A 25 10.76 8.01 -5.08
CA PHE A 25 9.94 6.88 -5.50
C PHE A 25 10.77 5.59 -5.71
N THR A 26 12.04 5.71 -6.10
CA THR A 26 12.98 4.58 -6.25
C THR A 26 13.09 3.74 -4.97
N LYS A 27 13.15 4.37 -3.79
CA LYS A 27 13.21 3.67 -2.50
C LYS A 27 11.89 2.96 -2.18
N ARG A 28 10.75 3.59 -2.49
CA ARG A 28 9.41 3.01 -2.30
C ARG A 28 9.21 1.80 -3.21
N ARG A 29 9.63 1.91 -4.47
CA ARG A 29 9.64 0.83 -5.45
C ARG A 29 10.47 -0.36 -4.96
N ALA A 30 11.67 -0.12 -4.44
CA ALA A 30 12.52 -1.19 -3.91
C ALA A 30 11.87 -1.94 -2.73
N ILE A 31 11.11 -1.25 -1.88
CA ILE A 31 10.36 -1.89 -0.78
C ILE A 31 9.27 -2.79 -1.33
N LEU A 32 8.46 -2.30 -2.29
CA LEU A 32 7.42 -3.09 -2.93
C LEU A 32 7.97 -4.31 -3.66
N THR A 33 9.12 -4.16 -4.34
CA THR A 33 9.82 -5.29 -4.98
C THR A 33 10.26 -6.33 -3.97
N LYS A 34 10.86 -5.93 -2.85
CA LYS A 34 11.25 -6.85 -1.77
C LYS A 34 10.03 -7.57 -1.16
N LEU A 35 8.93 -6.84 -0.96
CA LEU A 35 7.68 -7.41 -0.47
C LEU A 35 7.13 -8.46 -1.45
N LEU A 36 7.11 -8.14 -2.76
CA LEU A 36 6.66 -9.08 -3.79
C LEU A 36 7.51 -10.35 -3.81
N HIS A 37 8.84 -10.22 -3.77
CA HIS A 37 9.75 -11.36 -3.74
C HIS A 37 9.47 -12.25 -2.53
N TRP A 38 9.36 -11.66 -1.34
CA TRP A 38 9.06 -12.40 -0.12
C TRP A 38 7.72 -13.14 -0.21
N ILE A 39 6.67 -12.50 -0.74
CA ILE A 39 5.36 -13.13 -0.93
C ILE A 39 5.46 -14.33 -1.88
N MET A 40 6.22 -14.21 -2.98
CA MET A 40 6.39 -15.30 -3.96
C MET A 40 7.19 -16.48 -3.40
N GLU A 41 8.22 -16.20 -2.60
CA GLU A 41 9.01 -17.22 -1.90
C GLU A 41 8.17 -17.96 -0.84
N ASN A 42 7.18 -17.28 -0.24
CA ASN A 42 6.36 -17.80 0.86
C ASN A 42 4.90 -18.07 0.45
N GLN A 43 4.63 -18.22 -0.85
CA GLN A 43 3.27 -18.30 -1.39
C GLN A 43 2.41 -19.41 -0.77
N GLU A 44 3.01 -20.58 -0.48
CA GLU A 44 2.29 -21.70 0.13
C GLU A 44 1.81 -21.36 1.55
N VAL A 45 2.65 -20.66 2.33
CA VAL A 45 2.31 -20.22 3.68
C VAL A 45 1.19 -19.20 3.62
N VAL A 46 1.31 -18.20 2.73
CA VAL A 46 0.29 -17.15 2.54
C VAL A 46 -1.06 -17.75 2.15
N CYS A 47 -1.10 -18.61 1.12
CA CYS A 47 -2.35 -19.24 0.68
C CYS A 47 -2.98 -20.12 1.74
N ARG A 48 -2.19 -20.83 2.55
CA ARG A 48 -2.71 -21.65 3.66
C ARG A 48 -3.37 -20.80 4.74
N PHE A 49 -2.75 -19.67 5.10
CA PHE A 49 -3.35 -18.74 6.07
C PHE A 49 -4.63 -18.13 5.52
N THR A 50 -4.63 -17.67 4.28
CA THR A 50 -5.81 -17.12 3.61
C THR A 50 -6.95 -18.13 3.52
N ALA A 51 -6.66 -19.36 3.10
CA ALA A 51 -7.66 -20.43 2.99
C ALA A 51 -8.28 -20.73 4.37
N ARG A 52 -7.46 -20.69 5.43
CA ARG A 52 -7.93 -20.88 6.81
C ARG A 52 -8.77 -19.71 7.31
N ASP A 53 -8.38 -18.48 6.98
CA ASP A 53 -9.09 -17.28 7.43
C ASP A 53 -10.47 -17.18 6.77
N SER A 54 -10.52 -17.30 5.44
CA SER A 54 -11.74 -17.13 4.65
C SER A 54 -12.60 -18.40 4.50
N GLY A 55 -12.10 -19.57 4.94
CA GLY A 55 -12.73 -20.87 4.73
C GLY A 55 -12.73 -21.36 3.28
N LYS A 56 -12.03 -20.67 2.37
CA LYS A 56 -11.94 -21.03 0.94
C LYS A 56 -10.92 -22.14 0.68
N THR A 57 -11.01 -22.77 -0.49
CA THR A 57 -9.96 -23.72 -0.90
C THR A 57 -8.63 -22.99 -1.13
N ILE A 58 -7.51 -23.71 -1.06
CA ILE A 58 -6.17 -23.15 -1.36
C ILE A 58 -6.12 -22.59 -2.78
N VAL A 59 -6.84 -23.22 -3.72
CA VAL A 59 -6.92 -22.77 -5.11
C VAL A 59 -7.62 -21.41 -5.17
N ASP A 60 -8.78 -21.28 -4.54
CA ASP A 60 -9.53 -20.01 -4.49
C ASP A 60 -8.75 -18.91 -3.76
N ALA A 61 -8.07 -19.24 -2.66
CA ALA A 61 -7.17 -18.33 -1.96
C ALA A 61 -6.04 -17.82 -2.87
N SER A 62 -5.46 -18.72 -3.68
CA SER A 62 -4.38 -18.39 -4.60
C SER A 62 -4.82 -17.44 -5.71
N PHE A 63 -5.98 -17.69 -6.32
CA PHE A 63 -6.51 -16.83 -7.39
C PHE A 63 -7.16 -15.54 -6.87
N GLY A 64 -7.89 -15.62 -5.76
CA GLY A 64 -8.67 -14.52 -5.22
C GLY A 64 -7.83 -13.49 -4.47
N GLU A 65 -6.84 -13.93 -3.70
CA GLU A 65 -6.12 -13.05 -2.78
C GLU A 65 -4.63 -12.95 -3.08
N LEU A 66 -3.94 -14.08 -3.31
CA LEU A 66 -2.51 -14.03 -3.61
C LEU A 66 -2.26 -13.34 -4.96
N LEU A 67 -2.87 -13.87 -6.03
CA LEU A 67 -2.67 -13.35 -7.39
C LEU A 67 -3.07 -11.88 -7.50
N THR A 68 -4.23 -11.51 -6.95
CA THR A 68 -4.71 -10.12 -7.01
C THR A 68 -3.82 -9.17 -6.21
N THR A 69 -3.25 -9.62 -5.08
CA THR A 69 -2.29 -8.83 -4.29
C THR A 69 -0.98 -8.64 -5.04
N CYS A 70 -0.44 -9.72 -5.61
CA CYS A 70 0.79 -9.65 -6.40
C CYS A 70 0.63 -8.74 -7.62
N GLU A 71 -0.47 -8.85 -8.35
CA GLU A 71 -0.76 -8.00 -9.50
C GLU A 71 -0.86 -6.52 -9.11
N LYS A 72 -1.54 -6.21 -7.99
CA LYS A 72 -1.59 -4.83 -7.45
C LYS A 72 -0.20 -4.28 -7.16
N ILE A 73 0.69 -5.10 -6.57
CA ILE A 73 2.06 -4.69 -6.28
C ILE A 73 2.84 -4.47 -7.59
N CYS A 74 2.76 -5.40 -8.54
CA CYS A 74 3.39 -5.29 -9.86
C CYS A 74 2.95 -4.01 -10.59
N TRP A 75 1.65 -3.75 -10.63
CA TRP A 75 1.10 -2.55 -11.25
C TRP A 75 1.57 -1.28 -10.54
N SER A 76 1.58 -1.28 -9.21
CA SER A 76 2.05 -0.13 -8.40
C SER A 76 3.53 0.17 -8.61
N ILE A 77 4.35 -0.87 -8.76
CA ILE A 77 5.76 -0.74 -9.13
C ILE A 77 5.86 -0.12 -10.53
N ALA A 78 5.15 -0.66 -11.52
CA ALA A 78 5.27 -0.21 -12.91
C ALA A 78 4.76 1.22 -13.13
N ASN A 79 3.59 1.56 -12.55
CA ASN A 79 2.85 2.78 -12.89
C ASN A 79 2.85 3.85 -11.79
N GLY A 80 3.18 3.49 -10.54
CA GLY A 80 2.95 4.37 -9.39
C GLY A 80 3.69 5.70 -9.46
N GLU A 81 4.89 5.74 -10.05
CA GLU A 81 5.65 6.98 -10.20
C GLU A 81 4.96 7.96 -11.14
N LYS A 82 4.42 7.46 -12.26
CA LYS A 82 3.66 8.25 -13.22
C LYS A 82 2.34 8.73 -12.63
N VAL A 83 1.65 7.88 -11.87
CA VAL A 83 0.36 8.20 -11.25
C VAL A 83 0.49 9.28 -10.18
N LEU A 84 1.60 9.29 -9.43
CA LEU A 84 1.85 10.27 -8.38
C LEU A 84 2.56 11.54 -8.88
N ALA A 85 2.90 11.63 -10.17
CA ALA A 85 3.56 12.79 -10.73
C ALA A 85 2.63 14.02 -10.68
N PRO A 86 3.17 15.23 -10.42
CA PRO A 86 2.39 16.46 -10.45
C PRO A 86 1.69 16.66 -11.79
N GLU A 87 0.40 16.97 -11.75
CA GLU A 87 -0.42 17.14 -12.95
C GLU A 87 -0.95 18.58 -13.04
N TYR A 88 -0.72 19.24 -14.17
CA TYR A 88 -1.30 20.55 -14.43
C TYR A 88 -2.74 20.43 -14.90
N ARG A 89 -3.64 21.16 -14.25
CA ARG A 89 -5.05 21.19 -14.64
C ARG A 89 -5.27 22.31 -15.67
N GLY A 90 -5.72 21.91 -16.85
CA GLY A 90 -6.24 22.80 -17.90
C GLY A 90 -7.65 23.32 -17.57
N GLY A 91 -8.19 24.20 -18.41
CA GLY A 91 -9.57 24.70 -18.27
C GLY A 91 -9.73 25.91 -17.35
N ARG A 92 -8.71 26.78 -17.25
CA ARG A 92 -8.84 28.04 -16.54
C ARG A 92 -9.57 29.03 -17.43
N GLY A 93 -10.77 29.45 -17.02
CA GLY A 93 -11.47 30.56 -17.66
C GLY A 93 -10.62 31.84 -17.64
N LEU A 94 -10.99 32.83 -18.45
CA LEU A 94 -10.22 34.06 -18.67
C LEU A 94 -9.80 34.78 -17.37
N VAL A 95 -10.62 34.68 -16.31
CA VAL A 95 -10.37 35.30 -15.00
C VAL A 95 -9.11 34.75 -14.30
N ALA A 96 -8.76 33.48 -14.54
CA ALA A 96 -7.62 32.81 -13.91
C ALA A 96 -6.43 32.62 -14.87
N ALA A 97 -6.38 33.38 -15.98
CA ALA A 97 -5.32 33.25 -16.99
C ALA A 97 -3.90 33.51 -16.43
N HIS A 98 -3.77 34.32 -15.38
CA HIS A 98 -2.51 34.64 -14.72
C HIS A 98 -2.09 33.64 -13.63
N LYS A 99 -2.86 32.58 -13.35
CA LYS A 99 -2.58 31.61 -12.28
C LYS A 99 -2.37 30.21 -12.82
N SER A 100 -1.48 29.44 -12.16
CA SER A 100 -1.29 28.01 -12.42
C SER A 100 -1.84 27.08 -11.33
N ALA A 101 -2.84 26.27 -11.70
CA ALA A 101 -3.41 25.17 -10.94
C ALA A 101 -2.73 23.84 -11.31
N ARG A 102 -2.18 23.17 -10.30
CA ARG A 102 -1.58 21.83 -10.38
C ARG A 102 -2.05 20.99 -9.21
N VAL A 103 -2.11 19.68 -9.40
CA VAL A 103 -2.39 18.69 -8.35
C VAL A 103 -1.08 18.02 -8.00
N GLU A 104 -0.78 17.99 -6.71
CA GLU A 104 0.37 17.28 -6.13
C GLU A 104 -0.12 16.27 -5.11
N TYR A 105 0.43 15.06 -5.14
CA TYR A 105 0.11 14.00 -4.19
C TYR A 105 1.14 13.98 -3.07
N VAL A 106 0.69 14.29 -1.85
CA VAL A 106 1.55 14.32 -0.65
C VAL A 106 1.19 13.17 0.31
N PRO A 107 2.17 12.60 1.01
CA PRO A 107 1.91 11.52 1.96
C PRO A 107 1.09 12.03 3.16
N VAL A 108 0.02 11.30 3.51
CA VAL A 108 -0.94 11.70 4.55
C VAL A 108 -0.36 11.61 5.97
N GLY A 109 0.52 10.64 6.23
CA GLY A 109 1.04 10.39 7.57
C GLY A 109 1.10 8.91 7.92
N ALA A 110 1.24 8.61 9.21
CA ALA A 110 1.07 7.25 9.72
C ALA A 110 -0.42 6.88 9.69
N MET A 111 -0.73 5.73 9.07
CA MET A 111 -2.09 5.23 8.95
C MET A 111 -2.25 3.95 9.76
N ALA A 112 -3.42 3.78 10.39
CA ALA A 112 -3.81 2.51 10.99
C ALA A 112 -4.58 1.70 9.95
N VAL A 113 -4.17 0.45 9.74
CA VAL A 113 -4.92 -0.52 8.93
C VAL A 113 -5.49 -1.55 9.88
N HIS A 114 -6.81 -1.67 9.92
CA HIS A 114 -7.49 -2.69 10.70
C HIS A 114 -7.91 -3.82 9.76
N CYS A 115 -7.39 -5.02 10.00
CA CYS A 115 -7.81 -6.21 9.27
C CYS A 115 -9.14 -6.70 9.86
N VAL A 116 -10.11 -6.96 8.99
CA VAL A 116 -11.33 -7.66 9.37
C VAL A 116 -11.12 -9.10 8.92
N LEU A 117 -11.08 -10.01 9.88
CA LEU A 117 -10.98 -11.43 9.59
C LEU A 117 -12.39 -11.95 9.31
N GLU A 118 -12.59 -12.54 8.14
CA GLU A 118 -13.81 -13.26 7.80
C GLU A 118 -13.74 -14.65 8.43
N LEU A 119 -13.62 -14.73 9.77
CA LEU A 119 -13.64 -16.02 10.45
C LEU A 119 -14.96 -16.71 10.12
N SER A 120 -14.90 -17.68 9.21
CA SER A 120 -15.96 -18.68 9.04
C SER A 120 -15.97 -19.47 10.35
N VAL A 121 -16.75 -18.98 11.32
CA VAL A 121 -17.07 -19.74 12.52
C VAL A 121 -17.74 -21.04 12.05
N PRO A 122 -17.36 -22.22 12.57
CA PRO A 122 -18.03 -23.48 12.24
C PRO A 122 -19.54 -23.43 12.55
#